data_AF-A0A958H4H0-F1
#
_entry.id   AF-A0A958H4H0-F1
#
_cell.length_a   1.000
_cell.length_b   1.000
_cell.length_c   1.000
_cell.angle_alpha   90.00
_cell.angle_beta   90.00
_cell.angle_gamma   90.00
#
_symmetry.space_group_name_H-M   'P 1'
#
loop_
_entity.id
_entity.type
_entity.pdbx_description
1 polymer ?
#
loop_
_entity_poly.entity_id
_entity_poly.type
_entity_poly.pdbx_seq_one_letter_code
_entity_poly.pdbx_strand_id
1 'polypeptide(L)'
;GTPFATWAKLDDPVIEINLTPNRPDATGVYGIARDLAAAGLGTLKGGAIDPVPGDGPCPVKVTIDAPDLCPGFALRLVRGVRNGASPKWMQQRLLAIGLRPINALVDITNYVTFDRGRPLHVFDAAKVKGDLVVRRAEAGEKVLALDTREYELNPEVCVIADGNGVESIAGVMGGEHSGCDETTTDVLIESALWNPLNVART
;
A
#
# COMPACT_ATOMS: atom_id res chain seq x y z
N GLY A 1 19.49 -23.42 -30.36
CA GLY A 1 19.50 -22.62 -29.12
C GLY A 1 18.10 -22.07 -28.88
N THR A 2 17.76 -21.74 -27.63
CA THR A 2 16.47 -21.12 -27.30
C THR A 2 16.42 -19.67 -27.82
N PRO A 3 15.29 -19.19 -28.36
CA PRO A 3 15.12 -17.79 -28.71
C PRO A 3 15.41 -16.87 -27.52
N PHE A 4 16.08 -15.74 -27.77
CA PHE A 4 16.47 -14.80 -26.71
C PHE A 4 15.27 -14.29 -25.91
N ALA A 5 14.14 -14.00 -26.56
CA ALA A 5 12.93 -13.54 -25.89
C ALA A 5 12.45 -14.54 -24.82
N THR A 6 12.37 -15.82 -25.16
CA THR A 6 11.99 -16.89 -24.23
C THR A 6 13.04 -17.11 -23.13
N TRP A 7 14.34 -17.04 -23.46
CA TRP A 7 15.39 -17.15 -22.45
C TRP A 7 15.36 -15.98 -21.44
N ALA A 8 15.11 -14.77 -21.94
CA ALA A 8 15.02 -13.55 -21.15
C ALA A 8 13.65 -13.33 -20.48
N LYS A 9 12.67 -14.20 -20.76
CA LYS A 9 11.27 -14.09 -20.29
C LYS A 9 10.59 -12.78 -20.72
N LEU A 10 10.81 -12.39 -21.97
CA LEU A 10 10.24 -11.20 -22.59
C LEU A 10 9.03 -11.53 -23.49
N ASP A 11 8.60 -12.79 -23.52
CA ASP A 11 7.51 -13.32 -24.33
C ASP A 11 6.20 -13.57 -23.54
N ASP A 12 6.12 -13.10 -22.31
CA ASP A 12 4.91 -13.18 -21.48
C ASP A 12 3.88 -12.11 -21.93
N PRO A 13 2.63 -12.48 -22.26
CA PRO A 13 1.63 -11.52 -22.70
C PRO A 13 1.19 -10.60 -21.54
N VAL A 14 1.16 -9.30 -21.81
CA VAL A 14 0.56 -8.30 -20.92
C VAL A 14 -0.85 -7.98 -21.42
N ILE A 15 -1.83 -8.11 -20.54
CA ILE A 15 -3.25 -7.89 -20.84
C ILE A 15 -3.73 -6.65 -20.10
N GLU A 16 -4.17 -5.65 -20.86
CA GLU A 16 -4.85 -4.48 -20.30
C GLU A 16 -6.37 -4.74 -20.27
N ILE A 17 -6.98 -4.50 -19.11
CA ILE A 17 -8.42 -4.73 -18.90
C ILE A 17 -9.09 -3.39 -18.65
N ASN A 18 -10.05 -3.02 -19.50
CA ASN A 18 -10.89 -1.85 -19.28
C ASN A 18 -11.95 -2.16 -18.21
N LEU A 19 -11.61 -1.88 -16.96
CA LEU A 19 -12.43 -2.22 -15.80
C LEU A 19 -13.58 -1.22 -15.61
N THR A 20 -14.77 -1.74 -15.33
CA THR A 20 -15.94 -0.92 -14.99
C THR A 20 -15.99 -0.64 -13.47
N PRO A 21 -16.54 0.51 -13.02
CA PRO A 21 -16.55 0.87 -11.60
C PRO A 21 -17.23 -0.14 -10.65
N ASN A 22 -18.13 -0.98 -11.17
CA ASN A 22 -18.81 -2.02 -10.41
C ASN A 22 -17.98 -3.30 -10.22
N ARG A 23 -16.73 -3.34 -10.70
CA ARG A 23 -15.82 -4.51 -10.58
C ARG A 23 -14.54 -4.20 -9.77
N PRO A 24 -14.62 -3.59 -8.58
CA PRO A 24 -13.43 -3.32 -7.78
C PRO A 24 -12.70 -4.61 -7.35
N ASP A 25 -13.40 -5.74 -7.38
CA ASP A 25 -12.82 -7.06 -7.09
C ASP A 25 -11.71 -7.44 -8.09
N ALA A 26 -11.74 -6.95 -9.33
CA ALA A 26 -10.76 -7.25 -10.37
C ALA A 26 -9.67 -6.17 -10.52
N THR A 27 -9.49 -5.31 -9.51
CA THR A 27 -8.38 -4.34 -9.43
C THR A 27 -7.03 -4.98 -9.06
N GLY A 28 -7.04 -6.25 -8.64
CA GLY A 28 -5.83 -7.03 -8.36
C GLY A 28 -5.80 -8.36 -9.10
N VAL A 29 -4.60 -8.89 -9.32
CA VAL A 29 -4.34 -10.16 -10.03
C VAL A 29 -5.13 -11.32 -9.44
N TYR A 30 -5.20 -11.42 -8.10
CA TYR A 30 -5.97 -12.47 -7.44
C TYR A 30 -7.47 -12.42 -7.78
N GLY A 31 -8.04 -11.22 -7.87
CA GLY A 31 -9.43 -11.01 -8.25
C GLY A 31 -9.74 -11.46 -9.67
N ILE A 32 -8.87 -11.08 -10.61
CA ILE A 32 -8.92 -11.54 -12.01
C ILE A 32 -8.80 -13.06 -12.07
N ALA A 33 -7.84 -13.65 -11.37
CA ALA A 33 -7.64 -15.10 -11.32
C ALA A 33 -8.85 -15.83 -10.74
N ARG A 34 -9.53 -15.25 -9.74
CA ARG A 34 -10.77 -15.79 -9.17
C ARG A 34 -11.91 -15.80 -10.18
N ASP A 35 -12.06 -14.72 -10.95
CA ASP A 35 -13.07 -14.60 -12.01
C ASP A 35 -12.83 -15.62 -13.13
N LEU A 36 -11.58 -15.74 -13.59
CA LEU A 36 -11.16 -16.74 -14.59
C LEU A 36 -11.43 -18.18 -14.12
N ALA A 37 -11.07 -18.51 -12.87
CA ALA A 37 -11.32 -19.82 -12.31
C ALA A 37 -12.83 -20.12 -12.21
N ALA A 38 -13.64 -19.14 -11.82
CA ALA A 38 -15.09 -19.27 -11.80
C ALA A 38 -15.69 -19.48 -13.20
N ALA A 39 -15.07 -18.89 -14.23
CA ALA A 39 -15.41 -19.11 -15.64
C ALA A 39 -14.90 -20.46 -16.20
N GLY A 40 -14.24 -21.30 -15.39
CA GLY A 40 -13.71 -22.59 -15.82
C GLY A 40 -12.32 -22.54 -16.44
N LEU A 41 -11.62 -21.40 -16.35
CA LEU A 41 -10.26 -21.24 -16.85
C LEU A 41 -9.23 -21.49 -15.74
N GLY A 42 -8.70 -22.72 -15.74
CA GLY A 42 -7.62 -23.14 -14.84
C GLY A 42 -8.09 -23.41 -13.41
N THR A 43 -7.17 -23.35 -12.46
CA THR A 43 -7.43 -23.58 -11.03
C THR A 43 -6.88 -22.42 -10.23
N LEU A 44 -7.72 -21.81 -9.41
CA LEU A 44 -7.31 -20.72 -8.54
C LEU A 44 -6.24 -21.21 -7.56
N LYS A 45 -5.05 -20.63 -7.65
CA LYS A 45 -3.98 -20.86 -6.67
C LYS A 45 -4.22 -19.94 -5.49
N GLY A 46 -4.99 -20.43 -4.52
CA GLY A 46 -5.28 -19.73 -3.28
C GLY A 46 -5.12 -20.67 -2.10
N GLY A 47 -4.37 -20.25 -1.10
CA GLY A 47 -4.25 -20.91 0.20
C GLY A 47 -4.37 -19.88 1.31
N ALA A 48 -4.67 -20.34 2.52
CA ALA A 48 -4.55 -19.48 3.69
C ALA A 48 -3.12 -18.93 3.76
N ILE A 49 -2.97 -17.64 4.01
CA ILE A 49 -1.66 -17.07 4.32
C ILE A 49 -1.39 -17.45 5.77
N ASP A 50 -0.35 -18.23 5.99
CA ASP A 50 0.05 -18.59 7.34
C ASP A 50 0.39 -17.31 8.14
N PRO A 51 -0.19 -17.13 9.34
CA PRO A 51 0.14 -15.98 10.17
C PRO A 51 1.63 -15.96 10.47
N VAL A 52 2.28 -14.82 10.23
CA VAL A 52 3.65 -14.61 10.69
C VAL A 52 3.58 -14.25 12.18
N PRO A 53 4.05 -15.10 13.11
CA PRO A 53 4.00 -14.81 14.54
C PRO A 53 4.77 -13.52 14.86
N GLY A 54 4.28 -12.76 15.83
CA GLY A 54 4.95 -11.56 16.33
C GLY A 54 5.65 -11.82 17.65
N ASP A 55 6.67 -11.04 17.95
CA ASP A 55 7.44 -11.13 19.20
C ASP A 55 6.83 -10.32 20.36
N GLY A 56 5.60 -9.82 20.19
CA GLY A 56 4.91 -8.99 21.18
C GLY A 56 3.93 -8.00 20.54
N PRO A 57 3.29 -7.14 21.36
CA PRO A 57 2.42 -6.07 20.86
C PRO A 57 3.22 -5.00 20.09
N CYS A 58 2.57 -4.37 19.11
CA CYS A 58 3.12 -3.16 18.48
C CYS A 58 3.25 -2.06 19.55
N PRO A 59 4.43 -1.43 19.71
CA PRO A 59 4.61 -0.40 20.73
C PRO A 59 3.86 0.90 20.39
N VAL A 60 3.65 1.16 19.10
CA VAL A 60 2.86 2.28 18.59
C VAL A 60 1.40 1.87 18.55
N LYS A 61 0.54 2.62 19.24
CA LYS A 61 -0.90 2.43 19.20
C LYS A 61 -1.51 3.24 18.06
N VAL A 62 -2.71 2.83 17.67
CA VAL A 62 -3.53 3.57 16.72
C VAL A 62 -4.87 3.86 17.37
N THR A 63 -5.25 5.14 17.40
CA THR A 63 -6.59 5.59 17.79
C THR A 63 -7.37 5.94 16.52
N ILE A 64 -8.62 5.48 16.44
CA ILE A 64 -9.50 5.80 15.31
C ILE A 64 -10.59 6.75 15.80
N ASP A 65 -10.39 8.04 15.60
CA ASP A 65 -11.35 9.09 15.99
C ASP A 65 -12.43 9.32 14.93
N ALA A 66 -12.22 8.82 13.70
CA ALA A 66 -13.18 8.87 12.60
C ALA A 66 -13.59 7.45 12.14
N PRO A 67 -14.28 6.64 12.97
CA PRO A 67 -14.64 5.26 12.63
C PRO A 67 -15.62 5.14 11.45
N ASP A 68 -16.34 6.21 11.11
CA ASP A 68 -17.18 6.31 9.92
C ASP A 68 -16.37 6.44 8.61
N LEU A 69 -15.13 6.94 8.71
CA LEU A 69 -14.17 7.03 7.60
C LEU A 69 -13.21 5.84 7.56
N CYS A 70 -12.85 5.28 8.72
CA CYS A 70 -11.94 4.16 8.85
C CYS A 70 -12.56 3.03 9.69
N PRO A 71 -13.35 2.14 9.08
CA PRO A 71 -13.96 1.01 9.79
C PRO A 71 -12.98 -0.06 10.27
N GLY A 72 -11.72 -0.03 9.82
CA GLY A 72 -10.72 -0.99 10.28
C GLY A 72 -9.31 -0.55 9.97
N PHE A 73 -8.41 -0.75 10.93
CA PHE A 73 -7.01 -0.39 10.81
C PHE A 73 -6.15 -1.45 11.48
N ALA A 74 -5.11 -1.91 10.80
CA ALA A 74 -4.09 -2.80 11.35
C ALA A 74 -2.72 -2.16 11.19
N LEU A 75 -1.92 -2.22 12.25
CA LEU A 75 -0.56 -1.72 12.29
C LEU A 75 0.38 -2.83 12.77
N ARG A 76 1.54 -2.97 12.12
CA ARG A 76 2.58 -3.89 12.57
C ARG A 76 3.96 -3.26 12.47
N LEU A 77 4.71 -3.30 13.57
CA LEU A 77 6.13 -2.99 13.57
C LEU A 77 6.94 -4.17 13.03
N VAL A 78 7.84 -3.89 12.09
CA VAL A 78 8.87 -4.82 11.61
C VAL A 78 10.22 -4.15 11.79
N ARG A 79 11.18 -4.86 12.41
CA ARG A 79 12.50 -4.31 12.76
C ARG A 79 13.63 -4.91 11.95
N GLY A 80 14.73 -4.17 11.85
CA GLY A 80 15.98 -4.63 11.22
C GLY A 80 15.86 -4.91 9.73
N VAL A 81 14.98 -4.19 9.04
CA VAL A 81 14.86 -4.25 7.57
C VAL A 81 16.03 -3.55 6.91
N ARG A 82 16.26 -3.88 5.63
CA ARG A 82 17.20 -3.16 4.77
C ARG A 82 16.45 -2.61 3.57
N ASN A 83 16.39 -1.29 3.45
CA ASN A 83 15.74 -0.65 2.32
C ASN A 83 16.75 -0.43 1.18
N GLY A 84 16.54 -1.13 0.06
CA GLY A 84 17.40 -1.08 -1.12
C GLY A 84 16.65 -1.60 -2.34
N ALA A 85 17.32 -2.05 -3.39
CA ALA A 85 16.63 -2.60 -4.56
C ALA A 85 15.81 -3.86 -4.19
N SER A 86 14.56 -3.93 -4.66
CA SER A 86 13.73 -5.12 -4.50
C SER A 86 14.28 -6.31 -5.33
N PRO A 87 13.88 -7.56 -5.05
CA PRO A 87 14.31 -8.71 -5.85
C PRO A 87 13.88 -8.61 -7.33
N LYS A 88 14.73 -9.09 -8.26
CA LYS A 88 14.50 -8.99 -9.72
C LYS A 88 13.10 -9.47 -10.17
N TRP A 89 12.58 -10.54 -9.58
CA TRP A 89 11.27 -11.08 -9.95
C TRP A 89 10.12 -10.11 -9.63
N MET A 90 10.25 -9.32 -8.57
CA MET A 90 9.25 -8.32 -8.16
C MET A 90 9.34 -7.12 -9.08
N GLN A 91 10.55 -6.63 -9.34
CA GLN A 91 10.80 -5.55 -10.30
C GLN A 91 10.21 -5.88 -11.67
N GLN A 92 10.43 -7.10 -12.18
CA GLN A 92 9.89 -7.54 -13.47
C GLN A 92 8.35 -7.52 -13.50
N ARG A 93 7.69 -7.95 -12.42
CA ARG A 93 6.22 -7.92 -12.33
C ARG A 93 5.67 -6.50 -12.27
N LEU A 94 6.32 -5.61 -11.51
CA LEU A 94 5.93 -4.20 -11.43
C LEU A 94 6.13 -3.49 -12.78
N LEU A 95 7.26 -3.73 -13.46
CA LEU A 95 7.52 -3.21 -14.80
C LEU A 95 6.48 -3.67 -15.83
N ALA A 96 6.05 -4.94 -15.75
CA ALA A 96 5.05 -5.50 -16.66
C ALA A 96 3.68 -4.81 -16.57
N ILE A 97 3.36 -4.18 -15.43
CA ILE A 97 2.13 -3.40 -15.22
C ILE A 97 2.37 -1.88 -15.31
N GLY A 98 3.52 -1.46 -15.85
CA GLY A 98 3.86 -0.05 -16.08
C GLY A 98 4.37 0.71 -14.86
N LEU A 99 4.63 0.03 -13.73
CA LEU A 99 5.23 0.66 -12.56
C LEU A 99 6.75 0.64 -12.62
N ARG A 100 7.36 1.77 -12.25
CA ARG A 100 8.81 1.87 -12.04
C ARG A 100 9.15 1.34 -10.63
N PRO A 101 10.01 0.32 -10.49
CA PRO A 101 10.54 -0.09 -9.20
C PRO A 101 11.31 1.05 -8.51
N ILE A 102 11.16 1.20 -7.20
CA ILE A 102 11.74 2.29 -6.41
C ILE A 102 12.73 1.74 -5.39
N ASN A 103 12.22 1.03 -4.38
CA ASN A 103 12.99 0.36 -3.34
C ASN A 103 12.14 -0.78 -2.76
N ALA A 104 12.75 -1.64 -1.95
CA ALA A 104 12.13 -2.86 -1.45
C ALA A 104 10.84 -2.58 -0.67
N LEU A 105 10.80 -1.55 0.15
CA LEU A 105 9.61 -1.24 0.97
C LEU A 105 8.43 -0.76 0.11
N VAL A 106 8.68 0.18 -0.80
CA VAL A 106 7.65 0.71 -1.72
C VAL A 106 7.23 -0.35 -2.74
N ASP A 107 8.17 -1.15 -3.23
CA ASP A 107 7.87 -2.21 -4.20
C ASP A 107 7.05 -3.33 -3.57
N ILE A 108 7.28 -3.68 -2.29
CA ILE A 108 6.48 -4.66 -1.56
C ILE A 108 5.03 -4.18 -1.43
N THR A 109 4.80 -2.93 -1.02
CA THR A 109 3.43 -2.43 -0.87
C THR A 109 2.73 -2.32 -2.21
N ASN A 110 3.39 -1.79 -3.24
CA ASN A 110 2.85 -1.77 -4.60
C ASN A 110 2.54 -3.17 -5.11
N TYR A 111 3.44 -4.13 -4.86
CA TYR A 111 3.25 -5.51 -5.26
C TYR A 111 1.98 -6.10 -4.62
N VAL A 112 1.77 -5.90 -3.32
CA VAL A 112 0.57 -6.39 -2.62
C VAL A 112 -0.69 -5.66 -3.10
N THR A 113 -0.61 -4.36 -3.38
CA THR A 113 -1.71 -3.57 -3.96
C THR A 113 -2.21 -4.21 -5.24
N PHE A 114 -1.32 -4.51 -6.19
CA PHE A 114 -1.70 -5.06 -7.49
C PHE A 114 -1.90 -6.58 -7.47
N ASP A 115 -1.28 -7.32 -6.56
CA ASP A 115 -1.51 -8.77 -6.42
C ASP A 115 -2.86 -9.05 -5.78
N ARG A 116 -3.22 -8.31 -4.72
CA ARG A 116 -4.38 -8.61 -3.84
C ARG A 116 -5.49 -7.57 -3.82
N GLY A 117 -5.33 -6.43 -4.50
CA GLY A 117 -6.26 -5.31 -4.38
C GLY A 117 -6.27 -4.72 -2.97
N ARG A 118 -5.12 -4.76 -2.28
CA ARG A 118 -4.96 -4.26 -0.91
C ARG A 118 -3.84 -3.23 -0.83
N PRO A 119 -4.16 -1.93 -0.96
CA PRO A 119 -3.21 -0.86 -0.68
C PRO A 119 -2.64 -1.00 0.73
N LEU A 120 -1.32 -0.84 0.81
CA LEU A 120 -0.57 -0.81 2.07
C LEU A 120 0.29 0.45 2.10
N HIS A 121 0.59 0.93 3.30
CA HIS A 121 1.55 2.00 3.52
C HIS A 121 2.63 1.56 4.51
N VAL A 122 3.80 2.20 4.45
CA VAL A 122 4.91 1.93 5.34
C VAL A 122 5.48 3.25 5.84
N PHE A 123 5.37 3.48 7.14
CA PHE A 123 6.01 4.60 7.82
C PHE A 123 7.40 4.18 8.31
N ASP A 124 8.35 5.11 8.27
CA ASP A 124 9.60 4.94 9.00
C ASP A 124 9.32 5.06 10.51
N ALA A 125 9.55 3.98 11.26
CA ALA A 125 9.23 3.94 12.68
C ALA A 125 10.05 4.94 13.51
N ALA A 126 11.21 5.38 13.01
CA ALA A 126 12.03 6.39 13.69
C ALA A 126 11.48 7.82 13.50
N LYS A 127 10.63 8.04 12.48
CA LYS A 127 10.07 9.35 12.15
C LYS A 127 8.72 9.60 12.82
N VAL A 128 7.96 8.53 13.08
CA VAL A 128 6.68 8.60 13.81
C VAL A 128 6.89 9.02 15.27
N LYS A 129 6.16 10.07 15.69
CA LYS A 129 6.21 10.63 17.04
C LYS A 129 5.00 10.18 17.87
N GLY A 130 5.24 9.21 18.74
CA GLY A 130 4.23 8.76 19.70
C GLY A 130 3.28 7.74 19.08
N ASP A 131 1.98 7.94 19.29
CA ASP A 131 0.92 7.07 18.75
C ASP A 131 0.32 7.70 17.48
N LEU A 132 -0.23 6.86 16.61
CA LEU A 132 -0.95 7.32 15.42
C LEU A 132 -2.42 7.59 15.75
N VAL A 133 -2.99 8.58 15.10
CA VAL A 133 -4.41 8.89 15.13
C VAL A 133 -4.97 8.97 13.72
N VAL A 134 -6.05 8.22 13.48
CA VAL A 134 -6.85 8.33 12.27
C VAL A 134 -8.00 9.28 12.57
N ARG A 135 -7.95 10.47 11.97
CA ARG A 135 -8.90 11.55 12.25
C ARG A 135 -9.25 12.33 10.99
N ARG A 136 -10.20 13.23 11.11
CA ARG A 136 -10.44 14.28 10.11
C ARG A 136 -9.31 15.31 10.17
N ALA A 137 -8.96 15.88 9.03
CA ALA A 137 -8.03 16.99 8.99
C ALA A 137 -8.62 18.22 9.70
N GLU A 138 -7.76 19.07 10.23
CA GLU A 138 -8.16 20.39 10.69
C GLU A 138 -8.30 21.35 9.50
N ALA A 139 -9.13 22.39 9.64
CA ALA A 139 -9.31 23.36 8.55
C ALA A 139 -8.03 24.15 8.30
N GLY A 140 -7.51 24.09 7.07
CA GLY A 140 -6.25 24.74 6.70
C GLY A 140 -5.00 23.96 7.13
N GLU A 141 -5.16 22.73 7.63
CA GLU A 141 -4.04 21.84 7.95
C GLU A 141 -3.26 21.53 6.67
N LYS A 142 -1.92 21.47 6.76
CA LYS A 142 -1.06 21.30 5.58
C LYS A 142 -0.25 20.02 5.65
N VAL A 143 -0.06 19.39 4.49
CA VAL A 143 0.85 18.26 4.33
C VAL A 143 1.66 18.40 3.05
N LEU A 144 2.98 18.28 3.17
CA LEU A 144 3.87 18.08 2.03
C LEU A 144 3.87 16.59 1.70
N ALA A 145 3.35 16.25 0.52
CA ALA A 145 3.18 14.88 0.07
C ALA A 145 4.41 14.34 -0.69
N LEU A 146 4.47 13.02 -0.84
CA LEU A 146 5.54 12.31 -1.58
C LEU A 146 5.65 12.71 -3.06
N ASP A 147 4.62 13.32 -3.63
CA ASP A 147 4.65 13.86 -5.00
C ASP A 147 5.22 15.29 -5.05
N THR A 148 5.82 15.76 -3.96
CA THR A 148 6.47 17.08 -3.78
C THR A 148 5.49 18.27 -3.80
N ARG A 149 4.19 18.01 -3.64
CA ARG A 149 3.16 19.05 -3.56
C ARG A 149 2.72 19.26 -2.12
N GLU A 150 2.51 20.52 -1.76
CA GLU A 150 1.86 20.88 -0.51
C GLU A 150 0.35 20.94 -0.73
N TYR A 151 -0.40 20.23 0.12
CA TYR A 151 -1.84 20.20 0.13
C TYR A 151 -2.36 20.93 1.36
N GLU A 152 -3.30 21.85 1.15
CA GLU A 152 -4.12 22.42 2.22
C GLU A 152 -5.39 21.57 2.35
N LEU A 153 -5.65 21.09 3.55
CA LEU A 153 -6.69 20.12 3.86
C LEU A 153 -7.88 20.80 4.54
N ASN A 154 -9.02 20.12 4.48
CA ASN A 154 -10.24 20.55 5.14
C ASN A 154 -10.87 19.37 5.93
N PRO A 155 -11.82 19.62 6.84
CA PRO A 155 -12.39 18.57 7.70
C PRO A 155 -13.17 17.44 7.02
N GLU A 156 -13.38 17.51 5.70
CA GLU A 156 -13.92 16.40 4.92
C GLU A 156 -12.87 15.33 4.63
N VAL A 157 -11.58 15.67 4.66
CA VAL A 157 -10.46 14.77 4.37
C VAL A 157 -10.10 13.94 5.60
N CYS A 158 -9.96 12.63 5.42
CA CYS A 158 -9.38 11.74 6.44
C CYS A 158 -7.86 11.79 6.37
N VAL A 159 -7.19 11.84 7.52
CA VAL A 159 -5.74 11.81 7.63
C VAL A 159 -5.29 10.77 8.65
N ILE A 160 -4.06 10.32 8.49
CA ILE A 160 -3.30 9.68 9.56
C ILE A 160 -2.34 10.75 10.08
N ALA A 161 -2.30 10.92 11.39
CA ALA A 161 -1.46 11.90 12.06
C ALA A 161 -0.75 11.28 13.26
N ASP A 162 0.32 11.91 13.70
CA ASP A 162 1.09 11.56 14.90
C ASP A 162 1.24 12.80 15.81
N GLY A 163 2.21 12.77 16.74
CA GLY A 163 2.54 13.91 17.60
C GLY A 163 3.22 15.08 16.90
N ASN A 164 3.64 14.96 15.64
CA ASN A 164 4.24 16.03 14.84
C ASN A 164 3.25 16.66 13.83
N GLY A 165 2.20 15.96 13.43
CA GLY A 165 1.19 16.46 12.51
C GLY A 165 0.66 15.40 11.55
N VAL A 166 0.24 15.81 10.36
CA VAL A 166 -0.32 14.91 9.33
C VAL A 166 0.78 14.07 8.68
N GLU A 167 0.75 12.77 8.93
CA GLU A 167 1.65 11.79 8.34
C GLU A 167 1.26 11.43 6.89
N SER A 168 -0.05 11.41 6.60
CA SER A 168 -0.58 11.08 5.26
C SER A 168 -2.04 11.51 5.07
N ILE A 169 -2.40 11.71 3.80
CA ILE A 169 -3.80 11.77 3.33
C ILE A 169 -4.29 10.33 3.24
N ALA A 170 -5.21 9.95 4.12
CA ALA A 170 -5.54 8.56 4.40
C ALA A 170 -6.08 7.84 3.15
N GLY A 171 -5.43 6.73 2.78
CA GLY A 171 -5.79 5.92 1.61
C GLY A 171 -5.51 6.57 0.25
N VAL A 172 -4.86 7.75 0.21
CA VAL A 172 -4.59 8.49 -1.04
C VAL A 172 -3.09 8.73 -1.24
N MET A 173 -2.42 9.43 -0.30
CA MET A 173 -1.04 9.87 -0.51
C MET A 173 -0.29 10.00 0.82
N GLY A 174 0.92 9.44 0.87
CA GLY A 174 1.83 9.58 2.01
C GLY A 174 2.44 10.99 2.10
N GLY A 175 2.71 11.46 3.31
CA GLY A 175 3.53 12.63 3.56
C GLY A 175 5.01 12.36 3.28
N GLU A 176 5.74 13.39 2.87
CA GLU A 176 7.17 13.28 2.56
C GLU A 176 8.01 12.99 3.80
N HIS A 177 7.71 13.66 4.92
CA HIS A 177 8.52 13.58 6.13
C HIS A 177 8.47 12.22 6.84
N SER A 178 7.43 11.43 6.58
CA SER A 178 7.16 10.13 7.21
C SER A 178 7.60 8.95 6.35
N GLY A 179 7.92 9.24 5.08
CA GLY A 179 8.34 8.27 4.10
C GLY A 179 9.65 7.56 4.47
N CYS A 180 9.76 6.32 4.02
CA CYS A 180 10.97 5.53 4.19
C CYS A 180 12.08 5.98 3.22
N ASP A 181 13.33 5.98 3.70
CA ASP A 181 14.52 6.24 2.89
C ASP A 181 15.52 5.07 2.99
N GLU A 182 16.70 5.22 2.40
CA GLU A 182 17.74 4.17 2.38
C GLU A 182 18.28 3.82 3.78
N THR A 183 18.09 4.69 4.77
CA THR A 183 18.54 4.51 6.15
C THR A 183 17.48 3.90 7.07
N THR A 184 16.23 3.79 6.59
CA THR A 184 15.14 3.16 7.34
C THR A 184 15.46 1.71 7.69
N THR A 185 15.40 1.40 8.98
CA THR A 185 15.69 0.06 9.54
C THR A 185 14.52 -0.56 10.26
N ASP A 186 13.61 0.24 10.80
CA ASP A 186 12.40 -0.22 11.47
C ASP A 186 11.20 0.47 10.81
N VAL A 187 10.13 -0.29 10.57
CA VAL A 187 8.97 0.19 9.81
C VAL A 187 7.66 -0.17 10.46
N LEU A 188 6.68 0.73 10.36
CA LEU A 188 5.29 0.46 10.70
C LEU A 188 4.50 0.21 9.42
N ILE A 189 4.01 -1.02 9.25
CA ILE A 189 3.21 -1.42 8.11
C ILE A 189 1.73 -1.17 8.44
N GLU A 190 1.10 -0.34 7.63
CA GLU A 190 -0.34 -0.07 7.66
C GLU A 190 -1.09 -1.00 6.70
N SER A 191 -2.21 -1.54 7.18
CA SER A 191 -3.28 -2.07 6.34
C SER A 191 -4.62 -1.59 6.87
N ALA A 192 -5.31 -0.73 6.12
CA ALA A 192 -6.56 -0.11 6.54
C ALA A 192 -7.74 -0.38 5.58
N LEU A 193 -8.94 -0.17 6.11
CA LEU A 193 -10.20 -0.09 5.38
C LEU A 193 -10.68 1.34 5.46
N TRP A 194 -11.02 1.91 4.31
CA TRP A 194 -11.45 3.29 4.18
C TRP A 194 -12.87 3.37 3.63
N ASN A 195 -13.59 4.42 3.99
CA ASN A 195 -14.89 4.73 3.39
C ASN A 195 -14.69 5.07 1.90
N PRO A 196 -15.25 4.28 0.98
CA PRO A 196 -14.95 4.44 -0.45
C PRO A 196 -15.46 5.76 -1.02
N LEU A 197 -16.55 6.32 -0.48
CA LEU A 197 -17.08 7.60 -0.95
C LEU A 197 -16.23 8.77 -0.46
N ASN A 198 -15.62 8.65 0.72
CA ASN A 198 -14.70 9.67 1.22
C ASN A 198 -13.40 9.67 0.42
N VAL A 199 -12.80 8.50 0.20
CA VAL A 199 -11.59 8.34 -0.62
C VAL A 199 -11.83 8.84 -2.05
N ALA A 200 -12.98 8.53 -2.66
CA ALA A 200 -13.28 8.99 -4.02
C ALA A 200 -13.48 10.52 -4.15
N ARG A 201 -13.77 11.23 -3.06
CA ARG A 201 -13.95 12.70 -3.05
C ARG A 201 -12.68 13.46 -2.70
N THR A 202 -11.75 12.79 -2.01
CA THR A 202 -10.47 13.35 -1.55
C THR A 202 -9.51 13.47 -2.73
#